data_AF-A0A5N7XUJ9-F1
#
_entry.id   AF-A0A5N7XUJ9-F1
#
_cell.length_a   1.000
_cell.length_b   1.000
_cell.length_c   1.000
_cell.angle_alpha   90.00
_cell.angle_beta   90.00
_cell.angle_gamma   90.00
#
_symmetry.space_group_name_H-M   'P 1'
#
loop_
_entity.id
_entity.type
_entity.pdbx_description
1 polymer ?
#
loop_
_entity_poly.entity_id
_entity_poly.type
_entity_poly.pdbx_seq_one_letter_code
_entity_poly.pdbx_strand_id
1 'polypeptide(L)'
;MSKRWITAVVATVIVGGTLGFVLSEALQPEGDTAQKQPAGSPASTAAPALATAAAPATLPDAEGRTQAQPSASTPAAAQVTLWQAASLQEEETDGIVRHLTQLDPQQLTTLHTGQVVALALPGRQHPVRARLGETRNTAGSAVWHGALLDGDAMESMTLVRGTLETHITLATLDGSLSIIVDNATGKTVITDENQLVLRADPNDHLHYQHKELPPLPPPAQG
;
A
#
# COMPACT_ATOMS: atom_id res chain seq x y z
N MET A 1 -17.52 -21.37 -40.63
CA MET A 1 -17.16 -21.44 -39.20
C MET A 1 -16.17 -22.58 -39.02
N SER A 2 -14.91 -22.28 -38.70
CA SER A 2 -13.89 -23.30 -38.44
C SER A 2 -13.09 -22.91 -37.21
N LYS A 3 -13.26 -23.68 -36.13
CA LYS A 3 -12.57 -23.57 -34.85
C LYS A 3 -11.26 -24.34 -34.97
N ARG A 4 -10.12 -23.68 -34.73
CA ARG A 4 -8.80 -24.33 -34.61
C ARG A 4 -8.38 -24.21 -33.16
N TRP A 5 -8.30 -25.33 -32.46
CA TRP A 5 -7.74 -25.42 -31.12
C TRP A 5 -6.27 -25.79 -31.27
N ILE A 6 -5.39 -25.04 -30.60
CA ILE A 6 -3.96 -25.36 -30.53
C ILE A 6 -3.67 -25.73 -29.09
N THR A 7 -3.45 -27.02 -28.89
CA THR A 7 -2.85 -27.59 -27.69
C THR A 7 -1.35 -27.30 -27.72
N ALA A 8 -0.78 -26.83 -26.62
CA ALA A 8 0.67 -26.83 -26.43
C ALA A 8 1.01 -27.40 -25.04
N VAL A 9 1.72 -28.52 -25.09
CA VAL A 9 2.38 -29.23 -23.99
C VAL A 9 3.86 -28.86 -24.05
N VAL A 10 4.48 -28.45 -22.93
CA VAL A 10 5.93 -28.56 -22.61
C VAL A 10 6.02 -28.41 -21.06
N ALA A 11 6.44 -29.35 -20.21
CA ALA A 11 7.60 -30.27 -20.12
C ALA A 11 8.92 -29.62 -19.64
N THR A 12 9.12 -29.69 -18.31
CA THR A 12 10.33 -30.21 -17.60
C THR A 12 11.59 -29.33 -17.38
N VAL A 13 12.14 -29.45 -16.14
CA VAL A 13 13.56 -29.62 -15.71
C VAL A 13 14.15 -28.56 -14.75
N ILE A 14 14.25 -28.97 -13.46
CA ILE A 14 15.41 -29.05 -12.52
C ILE A 14 16.51 -27.97 -12.59
N VAL A 15 16.94 -27.42 -11.43
CA VAL A 15 18.29 -27.55 -10.83
C VAL A 15 18.40 -26.67 -9.58
N GLY A 16 18.83 -27.29 -8.47
CA GLY A 16 19.04 -26.64 -7.18
C GLY A 16 20.36 -25.88 -7.08
N GLY A 17 20.47 -25.10 -6.01
CA GLY A 17 21.72 -24.50 -5.55
C GLY A 17 21.60 -24.17 -4.06
N THR A 18 22.24 -24.98 -3.23
CA THR A 18 22.54 -24.66 -1.83
C THR A 18 23.72 -23.70 -1.78
N LEU A 19 23.59 -22.58 -1.07
CA LEU A 19 24.75 -21.93 -0.45
C LEU A 19 24.32 -21.36 0.90
N GLY A 20 24.82 -22.02 1.96
CA GLY A 20 24.89 -21.41 3.28
C GLY A 20 26.06 -20.43 3.34
N PHE A 21 25.91 -19.42 4.19
CA PHE A 21 27.05 -18.76 4.82
C PHE A 21 26.68 -18.43 6.27
N VAL A 22 27.65 -18.69 7.13
CA VAL A 22 27.61 -18.66 8.59
C VAL A 22 28.30 -17.38 9.07
N LEU A 23 27.67 -16.72 10.05
CA LEU A 23 28.18 -15.99 11.23
C LEU A 23 29.35 -15.00 11.09
N SER A 24 29.17 -13.78 11.64
CA SER A 24 30.04 -13.23 12.69
C SER A 24 29.48 -11.91 13.24
N GLU A 25 29.03 -11.95 14.49
CA GLU A 25 28.98 -10.81 15.41
C GLU A 25 30.40 -10.23 15.58
N ALA A 26 30.52 -8.90 15.57
CA ALA A 26 31.67 -8.22 16.15
C ALA A 26 31.24 -6.87 16.73
N LEU A 27 31.62 -6.71 17.99
CA LEU A 27 31.27 -5.71 18.99
C LEU A 27 31.52 -4.24 18.59
N GLN A 28 30.72 -3.37 19.19
CA GLN A 28 31.00 -1.93 19.40
C GLN A 28 32.35 -1.70 20.10
N PRO A 29 32.86 -0.45 20.02
CA PRO A 29 33.15 0.23 21.27
C PRO A 29 32.65 1.68 21.34
N GLU A 30 32.19 2.04 22.55
CA GLU A 30 32.01 3.39 23.08
C GLU A 30 33.30 4.23 23.05
N GLY A 31 33.13 5.55 22.94
CA GLY A 31 34.19 6.55 23.13
C GLY A 31 33.59 7.93 23.35
N ASP A 32 33.42 8.29 24.63
CA ASP A 32 32.93 9.56 25.17
C ASP A 32 34.06 10.62 25.26
N THR A 33 33.81 11.88 24.84
CA THR A 33 33.99 13.15 25.62
C THR A 33 34.19 14.44 24.81
N ALA A 34 33.38 15.44 25.20
CA ALA A 34 33.69 16.87 25.45
C ALA A 34 33.87 17.92 24.31
N GLN A 35 32.76 18.63 24.02
CA GLN A 35 32.46 20.05 24.35
C GLN A 35 33.47 21.18 23.98
N LYS A 36 33.04 22.14 23.14
CA LYS A 36 33.40 23.58 23.30
C LYS A 36 32.38 24.53 22.65
N GLN A 37 31.70 25.30 23.49
CA GLN A 37 30.89 26.48 23.19
C GLN A 37 31.67 27.74 23.59
N PRO A 38 31.42 28.89 22.94
CA PRO A 38 31.45 30.15 23.67
C PRO A 38 30.18 30.97 23.48
N ALA A 39 29.71 31.53 24.58
CA ALA A 39 28.65 32.53 24.67
C ALA A 39 29.23 33.95 24.46
N GLY A 40 28.39 34.87 23.97
CA GLY A 40 28.67 36.30 23.95
C GLY A 40 27.55 37.11 23.30
N SER A 41 26.62 37.61 24.12
CA SER A 41 25.72 38.74 23.81
C SER A 41 26.22 39.95 24.64
N PRO A 42 25.97 41.23 24.26
CA PRO A 42 24.67 41.83 24.57
C PRO A 42 24.14 42.86 23.53
N ALA A 43 22.92 43.32 23.81
CA ALA A 43 22.00 44.12 23.02
C ALA A 43 22.40 45.59 22.72
N SER A 44 21.73 46.19 21.74
CA SER A 44 21.39 47.63 21.78
C SER A 44 20.05 47.92 21.09
N THR A 45 19.23 48.71 21.77
CA THR A 45 17.85 49.11 21.49
C THR A 45 17.83 50.50 20.85
N ALA A 46 17.01 50.75 19.82
CA ALA A 46 16.30 52.03 19.62
C ALA A 46 15.34 52.00 18.41
N ALA A 47 14.05 52.16 18.68
CA ALA A 47 13.08 52.89 17.86
C ALA A 47 12.86 54.28 18.53
N PRO A 48 12.08 55.26 18.01
CA PRO A 48 11.30 55.36 16.77
C PRO A 48 11.54 56.68 15.98
N ALA A 49 10.94 56.85 14.81
CA ALA A 49 10.66 58.17 14.25
C ALA A 49 9.23 58.20 13.69
N LEU A 50 8.37 58.97 14.36
CA LEU A 50 7.05 59.38 13.88
C LEU A 50 7.22 60.64 13.02
N ALA A 51 6.67 60.62 11.82
CA ALA A 51 6.28 61.83 11.10
C ALA A 51 4.85 61.64 10.55
N THR A 52 3.94 62.41 11.13
CA THR A 52 2.54 62.57 10.74
C THR A 52 2.41 63.71 9.73
N ALA A 53 1.65 63.53 8.65
CA ALA A 53 0.79 64.54 8.02
C ALA A 53 0.00 63.92 6.85
N ALA A 54 -1.20 64.44 6.60
CA ALA A 54 -2.33 63.75 6.01
C ALA A 54 -2.71 64.24 4.59
N ALA A 55 -3.24 63.29 3.78
CA ALA A 55 -4.33 63.38 2.78
C ALA A 55 -4.21 64.34 1.55
N PRO A 56 -5.02 64.19 0.46
CA PRO A 56 -6.08 63.21 0.19
C PRO A 56 -5.99 62.44 -1.15
N ALA A 57 -6.80 61.38 -1.20
CA ALA A 57 -7.41 60.68 -2.33
C ALA A 57 -6.99 61.02 -3.78
N THR A 58 -6.50 59.99 -4.46
CA THR A 58 -6.74 59.82 -5.90
C THR A 58 -7.03 58.33 -6.11
N LEU A 59 -8.27 58.02 -6.50
CA LEU A 59 -8.67 56.69 -6.98
C LEU A 59 -8.19 56.56 -8.44
N PRO A 60 -7.41 55.54 -8.78
CA PRO A 60 -7.53 54.89 -10.07
C PRO A 60 -8.38 53.64 -9.91
N ASP A 61 -9.44 53.58 -10.69
CA ASP A 61 -10.17 52.37 -11.03
C ASP A 61 -9.15 51.30 -11.47
N ALA A 62 -9.00 50.26 -10.65
CA ALA A 62 -8.21 49.08 -10.97
C ALA A 62 -8.98 47.87 -10.46
N GLU A 63 -9.72 47.29 -11.40
CA GLU A 63 -10.40 46.02 -11.36
C GLU A 63 -9.83 45.07 -10.32
N GLY A 64 -10.66 44.79 -9.32
CA GLY A 64 -10.47 43.68 -8.41
C GLY A 64 -10.40 42.37 -9.20
N ARG A 65 -9.22 41.76 -9.21
CA ARG A 65 -9.10 40.32 -9.01
C ARG A 65 -7.72 40.03 -8.44
N THR A 66 -7.73 39.87 -7.12
CA THR A 66 -6.74 39.13 -6.34
C THR A 66 -6.22 37.95 -7.15
N GLN A 67 -4.91 37.96 -7.38
CA GLN A 67 -4.16 36.85 -7.94
C GLN A 67 -4.46 35.58 -7.13
N ALA A 68 -5.22 34.66 -7.72
CA ALA A 68 -5.23 33.28 -7.27
C ALA A 68 -3.94 32.65 -7.78
N GLN A 69 -2.88 32.78 -6.98
CA GLN A 69 -1.65 32.00 -7.16
C GLN A 69 -2.02 30.52 -7.01
N PRO A 70 -1.94 29.68 -8.08
CA PRO A 70 -2.20 28.27 -7.92
C PRO A 70 -1.08 27.67 -7.06
N SER A 71 -1.53 26.92 -6.07
CA SER A 71 -0.78 26.34 -4.96
C SER A 71 0.59 25.79 -5.34
N ALA A 72 1.56 26.01 -4.46
CA ALA A 72 2.84 25.30 -4.47
C ALA A 72 2.57 23.81 -4.68
N SER A 73 3.00 23.29 -5.82
CA SER A 73 3.02 21.86 -6.06
C SER A 73 4.03 21.28 -5.08
N THR A 74 3.55 20.71 -3.97
CA THR A 74 4.32 19.81 -3.13
C THR A 74 5.11 18.90 -4.07
N PRO A 75 6.43 18.74 -3.91
CA PRO A 75 7.21 17.89 -4.81
C PRO A 75 6.51 16.54 -4.87
N ALA A 76 6.06 16.17 -6.07
CA ALA A 76 5.31 14.97 -6.29
C ALA A 76 6.15 13.81 -5.74
N ALA A 77 5.76 13.27 -4.59
CA ALA A 77 6.25 11.97 -4.18
C ALA A 77 6.02 11.04 -5.38
N ALA A 78 7.02 10.25 -5.75
CA ALA A 78 6.92 9.35 -6.89
C ALA A 78 5.60 8.57 -6.78
N GLN A 79 4.66 8.88 -7.67
CA GLN A 79 3.33 8.28 -7.64
C GLN A 79 3.29 7.19 -8.71
N VAL A 80 2.79 6.02 -8.33
CA VAL A 80 2.46 4.94 -9.25
C VAL A 80 0.94 4.77 -9.29
N THR A 81 0.39 4.63 -10.49
CA THR A 81 -1.05 4.38 -10.68
C THR A 81 -1.23 2.93 -11.10
N LEU A 82 -1.79 2.12 -10.21
CA LEU A 82 -1.96 0.67 -10.40
C LEU A 82 -2.97 0.35 -11.50
N TRP A 83 -4.10 1.07 -11.50
CA TRP A 83 -5.13 1.04 -12.54
C TRP A 83 -6.04 2.27 -12.41
N GLN A 84 -6.90 2.46 -13.42
CA GLN A 84 -7.80 3.61 -13.51
C GLN A 84 -9.26 3.17 -13.51
N ALA A 85 -10.19 4.09 -13.23
CA ALA A 85 -11.62 3.75 -13.16
C ALA A 85 -12.16 3.18 -14.49
N ALA A 86 -11.60 3.65 -15.62
CA ALA A 86 -12.01 3.21 -16.96
C ALA A 86 -11.67 1.73 -17.27
N SER A 87 -10.77 1.10 -16.50
CA SER A 87 -10.43 -0.32 -16.67
C SER A 87 -11.23 -1.26 -15.79
N LEU A 88 -12.08 -0.74 -14.89
CA LEU A 88 -12.94 -1.55 -14.04
C LEU A 88 -14.11 -2.12 -14.85
N GLN A 89 -14.30 -3.43 -14.74
CA GLN A 89 -15.40 -4.17 -15.34
C GLN A 89 -16.13 -4.91 -14.23
N GLU A 90 -17.45 -4.76 -14.17
CA GLU A 90 -18.27 -5.51 -13.22
C GLU A 90 -18.58 -6.89 -13.77
N GLU A 91 -18.43 -7.92 -12.94
CA GLU A 91 -18.80 -9.30 -13.22
C GLU A 91 -19.50 -9.89 -12.00
N GLU A 92 -20.66 -10.52 -12.20
CA GLU A 92 -21.35 -11.27 -11.16
C GLU A 92 -21.01 -12.76 -11.30
N THR A 93 -20.41 -13.34 -10.27
CA THR A 93 -20.09 -14.77 -10.22
C THR A 93 -20.62 -15.37 -8.93
N ASP A 94 -21.40 -16.44 -9.03
CA ASP A 94 -22.03 -17.10 -7.88
C ASP A 94 -22.86 -16.14 -7.01
N GLY A 95 -23.37 -15.06 -7.62
CA GLY A 95 -24.12 -13.98 -6.98
C GLY A 95 -23.29 -13.07 -6.06
N ILE A 96 -21.97 -13.06 -6.23
CA ILE A 96 -21.07 -12.05 -5.66
C ILE A 96 -20.67 -11.11 -6.79
N VAL A 97 -20.87 -9.81 -6.57
CA VAL A 97 -20.38 -8.78 -7.48
C VAL A 97 -18.87 -8.67 -7.31
N ARG A 98 -18.14 -8.86 -8.40
CA ARG A 98 -16.70 -8.70 -8.50
C ARG A 98 -16.40 -7.62 -9.50
N HIS A 99 -15.32 -6.88 -9.27
CA HIS A 99 -14.81 -5.93 -10.25
C HIS A 99 -13.46 -6.41 -10.76
N LEU A 100 -13.38 -6.62 -12.07
CA LEU A 100 -12.19 -7.04 -12.77
C LEU A 100 -11.45 -5.82 -13.32
N THR A 101 -10.14 -5.85 -13.25
CA THR A 101 -9.26 -4.87 -13.89
C THR A 101 -7.94 -5.52 -14.25
N GLN A 102 -7.06 -4.75 -14.87
CA GLN A 102 -5.77 -5.19 -15.33
C GLN A 102 -4.70 -4.20 -14.86
N LEU A 103 -3.74 -4.73 -14.10
CA LEU A 103 -2.55 -4.02 -13.65
C LEU A 103 -1.36 -4.40 -14.57
N ASP A 104 -0.41 -3.49 -14.73
CA ASP A 104 0.90 -3.82 -15.32
C ASP A 104 1.82 -4.43 -14.26
N PRO A 105 2.18 -5.73 -14.36
CA PRO A 105 2.99 -6.41 -13.33
C PRO A 105 4.31 -5.72 -13.01
N GLN A 106 4.89 -4.96 -13.94
CA GLN A 106 6.13 -4.23 -13.70
C GLN A 106 5.97 -3.18 -12.60
N GLN A 107 4.79 -2.59 -12.44
CA GLN A 107 4.53 -1.59 -11.40
C GLN A 107 4.69 -2.17 -9.99
N LEU A 108 4.27 -3.42 -9.78
CA LEU A 108 4.43 -4.13 -8.49
C LEU A 108 5.91 -4.36 -8.13
N THR A 109 6.78 -4.42 -9.13
CA THR A 109 8.23 -4.60 -8.92
C THR A 109 8.92 -3.33 -8.44
N THR A 110 8.33 -2.17 -8.73
CA THR A 110 8.87 -0.85 -8.41
C THR A 110 8.41 -0.30 -7.06
N LEU A 111 7.56 -1.04 -6.34
CA LEU A 111 6.99 -0.59 -5.07
C LEU A 111 8.06 -0.43 -3.99
N HIS A 112 8.03 0.70 -3.30
CA HIS A 112 8.96 1.03 -2.22
C HIS A 112 8.30 1.91 -1.15
N THR A 113 8.86 1.88 0.06
CA THR A 113 8.43 2.75 1.17
C THR A 113 8.52 4.22 0.78
N GLY A 114 7.52 5.01 1.17
CA GLY A 114 7.39 6.42 0.87
C GLY A 114 6.70 6.72 -0.47
N GLN A 115 6.54 5.73 -1.34
CA GLN A 115 5.85 5.88 -2.62
C GLN A 115 4.35 6.08 -2.41
N VAL A 116 3.74 6.88 -3.28
CA VAL A 116 2.27 7.01 -3.32
C VAL A 116 1.71 6.08 -4.38
N VAL A 117 0.76 5.26 -3.97
CA VAL A 117 0.05 4.33 -4.85
C VAL A 117 -1.36 4.85 -5.06
N ALA A 118 -1.76 4.98 -6.32
CA ALA A 118 -3.10 5.40 -6.71
C ALA A 118 -3.86 4.23 -7.36
N LEU A 119 -5.10 4.01 -6.95
CA LEU A 119 -5.95 2.94 -7.46
C LEU A 119 -7.42 3.38 -7.48
N ALA A 120 -8.12 3.07 -8.56
CA ALA A 120 -9.55 3.35 -8.66
C ALA A 120 -10.37 2.26 -7.96
N LEU A 121 -11.39 2.66 -7.20
CA LEU A 121 -12.28 1.75 -6.50
C LEU A 121 -13.69 1.76 -7.10
N PRO A 122 -14.40 0.63 -7.08
CA PRO A 122 -15.83 0.59 -7.40
C PRO A 122 -16.62 1.56 -6.51
N GLY A 123 -17.61 2.24 -7.10
CA GLY A 123 -18.47 3.18 -6.36
C GLY A 123 -17.84 4.53 -5.98
N ARG A 124 -16.54 4.76 -6.22
CA ARG A 124 -15.87 6.03 -5.95
C ARG A 124 -15.57 6.82 -7.23
N GLN A 125 -15.77 8.14 -7.17
CA GLN A 125 -15.52 9.05 -8.31
C GLN A 125 -14.02 9.32 -8.53
N HIS A 126 -13.24 9.35 -7.45
CA HIS A 126 -11.82 9.68 -7.50
C HIS A 126 -10.98 8.46 -7.11
N PRO A 127 -9.80 8.27 -7.73
CA PRO A 127 -8.86 7.25 -7.29
C PRO A 127 -8.44 7.47 -5.84
N VAL A 128 -8.38 6.38 -5.09
CA VAL A 128 -7.80 6.39 -3.75
C VAL A 128 -6.29 6.44 -3.87
N ARG A 129 -5.67 7.29 -3.05
CA ARG A 129 -4.22 7.41 -2.94
C ARG A 129 -3.79 6.97 -1.56
N ALA A 130 -2.79 6.10 -1.48
CA ALA A 130 -2.21 5.65 -0.22
C ALA A 130 -0.70 5.80 -0.27
N ARG A 131 -0.11 6.29 0.82
CA ARG A 131 1.36 6.36 0.94
C ARG A 131 1.86 5.08 1.58
N LEU A 132 2.69 4.33 0.86
CA LEU A 132 3.31 3.13 1.38
C LEU A 132 4.24 3.51 2.54
N GLY A 133 3.98 2.97 3.72
CA GLY A 133 4.73 3.20 4.94
C GLY A 133 5.57 1.98 5.30
N GLU A 134 5.39 1.50 6.53
CA GLU A 134 6.16 0.41 7.11
C GLU A 134 6.20 -0.80 6.18
N THR A 135 7.40 -1.32 5.97
CA THR A 135 7.62 -2.53 5.18
C THR A 135 8.14 -3.65 6.07
N ARG A 136 7.48 -4.81 5.98
CA ARG A 136 7.99 -6.06 6.56
C ARG A 136 8.25 -7.05 5.44
N ASN A 137 9.52 -7.37 5.23
CA ASN A 137 9.90 -8.46 4.34
C ASN A 137 9.93 -9.76 5.17
N THR A 138 9.04 -10.68 4.85
CA THR A 138 9.06 -12.06 5.38
C THR A 138 9.52 -12.99 4.26
N ALA A 139 9.93 -14.21 4.58
CA ALA A 139 10.56 -15.14 3.63
C ALA A 139 9.78 -15.31 2.30
N GLY A 140 10.12 -14.49 1.30
CA GLY A 140 9.49 -14.48 -0.03
C GLY A 140 8.36 -13.47 -0.25
N SER A 141 7.97 -12.68 0.76
CA SER A 141 6.88 -11.69 0.63
C SER A 141 7.27 -10.33 1.18
N ALA A 142 6.85 -9.28 0.46
CA ALA A 142 6.99 -7.89 0.90
C ALA A 142 5.62 -7.35 1.32
N VAL A 143 5.53 -6.85 2.54
CA VAL A 143 4.31 -6.27 3.11
C VAL A 143 4.49 -4.79 3.28
N TRP A 144 3.55 -3.97 2.82
CA TRP A 144 3.47 -2.54 3.07
C TRP A 144 2.16 -2.20 3.77
N HIS A 145 2.22 -1.28 4.72
CA HIS A 145 1.04 -0.65 5.29
C HIS A 145 1.06 0.85 5.02
N GLY A 146 -0.08 1.43 4.65
CA GLY A 146 -0.17 2.83 4.26
C GLY A 146 -1.49 3.47 4.65
N ALA A 147 -1.43 4.72 5.12
CA ALA A 147 -2.62 5.54 5.32
C ALA A 147 -3.13 6.06 3.97
N LEU A 148 -4.45 6.17 3.84
CA LEU A 148 -5.07 6.84 2.70
C LEU A 148 -4.84 8.36 2.84
N LEU A 149 -4.36 8.98 1.76
CA LEU A 149 -4.04 10.42 1.74
C LEU A 149 -5.28 11.31 1.66
N ASP A 150 -6.32 10.80 1.02
CA ASP A 150 -7.61 11.48 0.82
C ASP A 150 -8.72 10.90 1.70
N GLY A 151 -8.35 10.02 2.64
CA GLY A 151 -9.28 9.29 3.49
C GLY A 151 -9.32 9.82 4.93
N ASP A 152 -10.17 9.20 5.73
CA ASP A 152 -10.19 9.42 7.18
C ASP A 152 -8.96 8.78 7.86
N ALA A 153 -8.60 9.24 9.06
CA ALA A 153 -7.47 8.70 9.82
C ALA A 153 -7.62 7.20 10.16
N MET A 154 -8.84 6.67 10.18
CA MET A 154 -9.10 5.24 10.37
C MET A 154 -9.00 4.41 9.08
N GLU A 155 -9.00 5.05 7.91
CA GLU A 155 -8.90 4.34 6.64
C GLU A 155 -7.45 3.97 6.32
N SER A 156 -7.23 2.73 5.89
CA SER A 156 -5.89 2.22 5.63
C SER A 156 -5.83 1.24 4.47
N MET A 157 -4.62 1.08 3.93
CA MET A 157 -4.30 0.12 2.89
C MET A 157 -3.18 -0.80 3.38
N THR A 158 -3.35 -2.10 3.17
CA THR A 158 -2.30 -3.10 3.34
C THR A 158 -2.04 -3.77 2.00
N LEU A 159 -0.77 -3.86 1.60
CA LEU A 159 -0.35 -4.50 0.36
C LEU A 159 0.67 -5.59 0.68
N VAL A 160 0.38 -6.83 0.28
CA VAL A 160 1.22 -7.99 0.49
C VAL A 160 1.58 -8.56 -0.87
N ARG A 161 2.81 -8.33 -1.34
CA ARG A 161 3.34 -8.93 -2.56
C ARG A 161 4.01 -10.26 -2.23
N GLY A 162 3.39 -11.36 -2.65
CA GLY A 162 4.00 -12.68 -2.66
C GLY A 162 4.68 -13.01 -3.98
N THR A 163 5.03 -14.28 -4.18
CA THR A 163 5.64 -14.77 -5.43
C THR A 163 4.63 -14.81 -6.57
N LEU A 164 3.46 -15.42 -6.34
CA LEU A 164 2.45 -15.67 -7.37
C LEU A 164 1.40 -14.57 -7.45
N GLU A 165 1.03 -14.02 -6.29
CA GLU A 165 -0.06 -13.07 -6.18
C GLU A 165 0.34 -11.89 -5.29
N THR A 166 -0.31 -10.76 -5.52
CA THR A 166 -0.31 -9.61 -4.62
C THR A 166 -1.71 -9.42 -4.06
N HIS A 167 -1.80 -9.35 -2.74
CA HIS A 167 -3.04 -9.14 -2.00
C HIS A 167 -3.07 -7.70 -1.50
N ILE A 168 -4.12 -6.97 -1.80
CA ILE A 168 -4.31 -5.59 -1.33
C ILE A 168 -5.63 -5.53 -0.58
N THR A 169 -5.58 -5.13 0.68
CA THR A 169 -6.75 -4.90 1.52
C THR A 169 -6.91 -3.40 1.73
N LEU A 170 -8.08 -2.86 1.43
CA LEU A 170 -8.43 -1.48 1.76
C LEU A 170 -9.53 -1.48 2.81
N ALA A 171 -9.23 -0.93 3.98
CA ALA A 171 -10.21 -0.62 5.00
C ALA A 171 -10.68 0.82 4.79
N THR A 172 -11.94 0.99 4.41
CA THR A 172 -12.57 2.30 4.19
C THR A 172 -13.77 2.47 5.11
N LEU A 173 -14.31 3.68 5.22
CA LEU A 173 -15.55 3.92 5.98
C LEU A 173 -16.76 3.20 5.38
N ASP A 174 -16.74 2.95 4.07
CA ASP A 174 -17.82 2.28 3.32
C ASP A 174 -17.77 0.75 3.48
N GLY A 175 -16.65 0.21 3.97
CA GLY A 175 -16.40 -1.22 4.09
C GLY A 175 -14.96 -1.61 3.78
N SER A 176 -14.71 -2.91 3.77
CA SER A 176 -13.41 -3.48 3.43
C SER A 176 -13.43 -4.13 2.05
N LEU A 177 -12.41 -3.82 1.25
CA LEU A 177 -12.23 -4.36 -0.08
C LEU A 177 -11.01 -5.29 -0.08
N SER A 178 -11.20 -6.49 -0.63
CA SER A 178 -10.13 -7.46 -0.89
C SER A 178 -9.82 -7.48 -2.38
N ILE A 179 -8.55 -7.25 -2.72
CA ILE A 179 -8.07 -7.15 -4.09
C ILE A 179 -6.95 -8.17 -4.28
N ILE A 180 -7.10 -9.05 -5.26
CA ILE A 180 -6.11 -10.08 -5.58
C ILE A 180 -5.60 -9.82 -6.99
N VAL A 181 -4.27 -9.74 -7.12
CA VAL A 181 -3.57 -9.52 -8.39
C VAL A 181 -2.70 -10.73 -8.68
N ASP A 182 -2.87 -11.34 -9.84
CA ASP A 182 -1.94 -12.34 -10.36
C ASP A 182 -0.66 -11.63 -10.85
N ASN A 183 0.50 -11.97 -10.27
CA ASN A 183 1.75 -11.26 -10.55
C ASN A 183 2.35 -11.58 -11.93
N ALA A 184 1.92 -12.65 -12.59
CA ALA A 184 2.43 -13.03 -13.91
C ALA A 184 1.64 -12.35 -15.03
N THR A 185 0.33 -12.26 -14.87
CA THR A 185 -0.61 -11.76 -15.88
C THR A 185 -1.11 -10.36 -15.59
N GLY A 186 -1.07 -9.91 -14.33
CA GLY A 186 -1.61 -8.64 -13.85
C GLY A 186 -3.14 -8.61 -13.69
N LYS A 187 -3.81 -9.75 -13.93
CA LYS A 187 -5.25 -9.86 -13.76
C LYS A 187 -5.60 -9.56 -12.31
N THR A 188 -6.55 -8.64 -12.13
CA THR A 188 -6.91 -8.13 -10.82
C THR A 188 -8.40 -8.34 -10.57
N VAL A 189 -8.73 -8.90 -9.40
CA VAL A 189 -10.10 -9.12 -8.95
C VAL A 189 -10.30 -8.32 -7.67
N ILE A 190 -11.33 -7.48 -7.63
CA ILE A 190 -11.72 -6.66 -6.49
C ILE A 190 -13.06 -7.20 -5.98
N THR A 191 -13.12 -7.51 -4.68
CA THR A 191 -14.30 -8.04 -4.01
C THR A 191 -14.58 -7.25 -2.74
N ASP A 192 -15.84 -6.95 -2.48
CA ASP A 192 -16.28 -6.40 -1.20
C ASP A 192 -16.34 -7.53 -0.16
N GLU A 193 -15.56 -7.41 0.93
CA GLU A 193 -15.49 -8.42 1.97
C GLU A 193 -16.82 -8.59 2.72
N ASN A 194 -17.65 -7.55 2.79
CA ASN A 194 -18.97 -7.63 3.41
C ASN A 194 -19.87 -8.64 2.68
N GLN A 195 -19.74 -8.73 1.35
CA GLN A 195 -20.51 -9.69 0.56
C GLN A 195 -20.05 -11.14 0.76
N LEU A 196 -18.78 -11.35 1.12
CA LEU A 196 -18.26 -12.67 1.46
C LEU A 196 -18.76 -13.13 2.83
N VAL A 197 -18.75 -12.25 3.83
CA VAL A 197 -19.23 -12.55 5.18
C VAL A 197 -20.71 -12.92 5.20
N LEU A 198 -21.54 -12.23 4.40
CA LEU A 198 -22.99 -12.52 4.32
C LEU A 198 -23.32 -13.90 3.73
N ARG A 199 -22.36 -14.56 3.07
CA ARG A 199 -22.53 -15.88 2.46
C ARG A 199 -21.78 -17.00 3.15
N ALA A 200 -20.83 -16.70 4.03
CA ALA A 200 -20.19 -17.73 4.83
C ALA A 200 -21.26 -18.46 5.64
N ASP A 201 -21.44 -19.77 5.41
CA ASP A 201 -22.33 -20.57 6.24
C ASP A 201 -21.70 -20.63 7.63
N PRO A 202 -22.33 -20.05 8.67
CA PRO A 202 -21.79 -20.09 10.02
C PRO A 202 -21.68 -21.52 10.58
N ASN A 203 -22.28 -22.51 9.90
CA ASN A 203 -22.24 -23.92 10.27
C ASN A 203 -21.29 -24.78 9.41
N ASP A 204 -20.46 -24.17 8.54
CA ASP A 204 -19.41 -24.91 7.82
C ASP A 204 -18.28 -25.28 8.79
N HIS A 205 -18.55 -26.28 9.62
CA HIS A 205 -17.58 -26.88 10.52
C HIS A 205 -16.84 -27.99 9.76
N LEU A 206 -15.52 -27.86 9.64
CA LEU A 206 -14.67 -28.97 9.20
C LEU A 206 -14.88 -30.15 10.15
N HIS A 207 -15.57 -31.20 9.68
CA HIS A 207 -15.72 -32.45 10.41
C HIS A 207 -14.38 -33.18 10.43
N TYR A 208 -13.55 -32.90 11.43
CA TYR A 208 -12.35 -33.70 11.71
C TYR A 208 -12.80 -35.10 12.16
N GLN A 209 -12.68 -36.07 11.26
CA GLN A 209 -12.73 -37.48 11.63
C GLN A 209 -11.48 -37.80 12.45
N HIS A 210 -11.59 -37.69 13.77
CA HIS A 210 -10.57 -38.13 14.69
C HIS A 210 -10.46 -39.66 14.58
N LYS A 211 -9.51 -40.13 13.77
CA LYS A 211 -9.12 -41.54 13.80
C LYS A 211 -8.29 -41.72 15.06
N GLU A 212 -8.84 -42.41 16.06
CA GLU A 212 -8.08 -42.78 17.26
C GLU A 212 -6.81 -43.52 16.85
N LEU A 213 -5.67 -43.07 17.37
CA LEU A 213 -4.40 -43.77 17.20
C LEU A 213 -4.49 -45.12 17.93
N PRO A 214 -3.96 -46.21 17.35
CA PRO A 214 -3.90 -47.48 18.07
C PRO A 214 -3.09 -47.30 19.36
N PRO A 215 -3.46 -47.96 20.46
CA PRO A 215 -2.76 -47.84 21.73
C PRO A 215 -1.29 -48.26 21.56
N LEU A 216 -0.39 -47.55 22.24
CA LEU A 216 1.04 -47.89 22.24
C LEU A 216 1.23 -49.30 22.83
N PRO A 217 2.11 -50.13 22.24
CA PRO A 217 2.43 -51.43 22.82
C PRO A 217 3.06 -51.25 24.22
N PRO A 218 2.83 -52.20 25.14
CA PRO A 218 3.44 -52.13 26.47
C PRO A 218 4.97 -52.16 26.36
N PRO A 219 5.68 -51.48 27.28
CA PRO A 219 7.14 -51.50 27.30
C PRO A 219 7.63 -52.94 27.49
N ALA A 220 8.63 -53.34 26.69
CA ALA A 220 9.27 -54.64 26.84
C ALA A 220 9.93 -54.73 28.21
N GLN A 221 9.58 -55.74 29.01
CA GLN A 221 10.34 -56.06 30.22
C GLN A 221 11.62 -56.79 29.82
N GLY A 222 12.76 -56.19 30.16
CA GLY A 222 14.09 -56.80 30.04
C GLY A 222 14.44 -57.65 31.25
#